data_AF-A0A8X6X3T5-F1
#
_entry.id   AF-A0A8X6X3T5-F1
#
_cell.length_a   1.000
_cell.length_b   1.000
_cell.length_c   1.000
_cell.angle_alpha   90.00
_cell.angle_beta   90.00
_cell.angle_gamma   90.00
#
_symmetry.space_group_name_H-M   'P 1'
#
loop_
_entity.id
_entity.type
_entity.pdbx_description
1 polymer ?
#
loop_
_entity_poly.entity_id
_entity_poly.type
_entity_poly.pdbx_seq_one_letter_code
_entity_poly.pdbx_strand_id
1 'polypeptide(L)'
;MKLSWYHILCVFRIIFTLFPQTGYIHPDEHFQGPEIVYGDIFNFKIHQAWEFTDEKPIRNIVFPYFITGLPSLLANFLGIKYLHGTFLFPYFMLSRSNSAVIFYKTYMPPRYVLGLTESQKDISIHDFAGVDEDNLKDLLNSLILQSKPQYVYAIIPNEMSIPIQNLSIFQTNYKFVARKCLFPHLSTESLPKLSEVINVILSKLSFWQKMTQIKKFLSIHVLIFKRNA
;
A
#
# COMPACT_ATOMS: atom_id res chain seq x y z
N MET A 1 33.23 -30.10 1.50
CA MET A 1 31.75 -30.05 1.48
C MET A 1 31.29 -29.63 0.09
N LYS A 2 30.54 -30.46 -0.65
CA LYS A 2 29.92 -30.03 -1.91
C LYS A 2 28.75 -29.11 -1.56
N LEU A 3 28.80 -27.86 -2.01
CA LEU A 3 27.70 -26.93 -1.85
C LEU A 3 26.51 -27.43 -2.68
N SER A 4 25.53 -28.06 -2.01
CA SER A 4 24.31 -28.53 -2.68
C SER A 4 23.49 -27.34 -3.17
N TRP A 5 22.73 -27.53 -4.26
CA TRP A 5 21.74 -26.56 -4.76
C TRP A 5 20.85 -25.99 -3.65
N TYR A 6 20.53 -26.79 -2.63
CA TYR A 6 19.79 -26.32 -1.46
C TYR A 6 20.46 -25.12 -0.77
N HIS A 7 21.78 -25.19 -0.51
CA HIS A 7 22.51 -24.12 0.16
C HIS A 7 22.56 -22.86 -0.71
N ILE A 8 22.70 -23.03 -2.03
CA ILE A 8 22.66 -21.92 -2.99
C ILE A 8 21.28 -21.23 -2.92
N LEU A 9 20.19 -21.99 -2.93
CA LEU A 9 18.83 -21.46 -2.81
C LEU A 9 18.58 -20.79 -1.44
N CYS A 10 19.12 -21.33 -0.36
CA CYS A 10 19.06 -20.70 0.97
C CYS A 10 19.77 -19.34 0.98
N VAL A 11 20.95 -19.25 0.37
CA VAL A 11 21.68 -17.97 0.24
C VAL A 11 20.86 -16.98 -0.59
N PHE A 12 20.30 -17.39 -1.73
CA PHE A 12 19.40 -16.53 -2.51
C PHE A 12 18.19 -16.05 -1.70
N ARG A 13 17.61 -16.92 -0.87
CA ARG A 13 16.47 -16.55 0.00
C ARG A 13 16.88 -15.46 1.00
N ILE A 14 18.00 -15.64 1.68
CA ILE A 14 18.52 -14.64 2.64
C ILE A 14 18.78 -13.31 1.91
N ILE A 15 19.44 -13.38 0.75
CA ILE A 15 19.71 -12.20 -0.07
C ILE A 15 18.39 -11.49 -0.42
N PHE A 16 17.40 -12.18 -0.97
CA PHE A 16 16.11 -11.58 -1.33
C PHE A 16 15.30 -11.07 -0.15
N THR A 17 15.46 -11.64 1.05
CA THR A 17 14.85 -11.12 2.27
C THR A 17 15.51 -9.82 2.74
N LEU A 18 16.81 -9.64 2.49
CA LEU A 18 17.55 -8.41 2.85
C LEU A 18 17.38 -7.29 1.82
N PHE A 19 17.01 -7.61 0.58
CA PHE A 19 16.70 -6.60 -0.43
C PHE A 19 15.34 -5.94 -0.15
N PRO A 20 15.21 -4.61 -0.31
CA PRO A 20 13.95 -3.92 -0.12
C PRO A 20 12.90 -4.42 -1.12
N GLN A 21 11.73 -4.80 -0.62
CA GLN A 21 10.63 -5.28 -1.44
C GLN A 21 9.75 -4.10 -1.84
N THR A 22 9.63 -3.84 -3.15
CA THR A 22 8.83 -2.72 -3.68
C THR A 22 7.37 -3.10 -3.97
N GLY A 23 7.00 -4.34 -3.66
CA GLY A 23 5.67 -4.89 -3.88
C GLY A 23 4.64 -4.30 -2.92
N TYR A 24 3.38 -4.34 -3.33
CA TYR A 24 2.28 -3.97 -2.45
C TYR A 24 2.00 -5.11 -1.47
N ILE A 25 1.88 -4.77 -0.19
CA ILE A 25 1.78 -5.73 0.91
C ILE A 25 0.39 -6.33 0.98
N HIS A 26 0.29 -7.66 1.04
CA HIS A 26 -1.00 -8.32 1.26
C HIS A 26 -1.53 -8.06 2.68
N PRO A 27 -2.81 -7.71 2.84
CA PRO A 27 -3.36 -7.18 4.09
C PRO A 27 -3.37 -8.23 5.20
N ASP A 28 -3.87 -9.43 4.89
CA ASP A 28 -4.14 -10.46 5.91
C ASP A 28 -2.88 -10.91 6.66
N GLU A 29 -1.73 -11.02 5.96
CA GLU A 29 -0.46 -11.45 6.58
C GLU A 29 0.00 -10.47 7.67
N HIS A 30 -0.34 -9.19 7.51
CA HIS A 30 0.21 -8.12 8.32
C HIS A 30 -0.79 -7.55 9.33
N PHE A 31 -2.08 -7.47 8.97
CA PHE A 31 -3.16 -7.13 9.91
C PHE A 31 -3.23 -8.13 11.06
N GLN A 32 -2.97 -9.42 10.78
CA GLN A 32 -3.07 -10.48 11.78
C GLN A 32 -1.80 -10.69 12.63
N GLY A 33 -0.79 -9.83 12.50
CA GLY A 33 0.45 -9.96 13.27
C GLY A 33 1.18 -8.64 13.48
N PRO A 34 2.08 -8.24 12.55
CA PRO A 34 2.91 -7.04 12.67
C PRO A 34 2.13 -5.77 13.02
N GLU A 35 0.96 -5.54 12.43
CA GLU A 35 0.24 -4.26 12.61
C GLU A 35 -0.09 -3.96 14.06
N ILE A 36 -0.67 -4.92 14.78
CA ILE A 36 -1.09 -4.74 16.17
C ILE A 36 0.13 -4.47 17.05
N VAL A 37 1.17 -5.28 16.87
CA VAL A 37 2.42 -5.17 17.62
C VAL A 37 3.12 -3.83 17.34
N TYR A 38 3.08 -3.36 16.10
CA TYR A 38 3.68 -2.07 15.73
C TYR A 38 2.87 -0.89 16.24
N GLY A 39 1.55 -1.01 16.32
CA GLY A 39 0.69 -0.04 17.00
C GLY A 39 1.13 0.16 18.45
N ASP A 40 1.29 -0.94 19.18
CA ASP A 40 1.64 -0.90 20.61
C ASP A 40 3.08 -0.42 20.86
N ILE A 41 4.06 -0.86 20.07
CA ILE A 41 5.48 -0.53 20.28
C ILE A 41 5.86 0.86 19.72
N PHE A 42 5.39 1.19 18.52
CA PHE A 42 5.79 2.41 17.82
C PHE A 42 4.74 3.53 17.89
N ASN A 43 3.57 3.27 18.49
CA ASN A 43 2.44 4.21 18.56
C ASN A 43 1.94 4.64 17.17
N PHE A 44 1.93 3.69 16.23
CA PHE A 44 1.33 3.90 14.92
C PHE A 44 -0.19 3.84 15.01
N LYS A 45 -0.85 4.61 14.13
CA LYS A 45 -2.28 4.53 13.92
C LYS A 45 -2.61 3.27 13.15
N ILE A 46 -3.21 2.30 13.82
CA ILE A 46 -3.47 0.97 13.26
C ILE A 46 -4.94 0.73 12.94
N HIS A 47 -5.20 -0.33 12.20
CA HIS A 47 -6.51 -0.96 12.07
C HIS A 47 -6.45 -2.29 12.83
N GLN A 48 -7.13 -2.36 13.97
CA GLN A 48 -7.21 -3.59 14.74
C GLN A 48 -8.14 -4.57 14.02
N ALA A 49 -7.58 -5.71 13.62
CA ALA A 49 -8.35 -6.78 13.00
C ALA A 49 -9.32 -7.41 14.01
N TRP A 50 -10.49 -7.83 13.53
CA TRP A 50 -11.59 -8.34 14.37
C TRP A 50 -11.18 -9.57 15.19
N GLU A 51 -10.16 -10.31 14.78
CA GLU A 51 -9.67 -11.50 15.49
C GLU A 51 -9.02 -11.21 16.85
N PHE A 52 -8.62 -9.95 17.06
CA PHE A 52 -7.98 -9.45 18.26
C PHE A 52 -8.86 -8.48 19.04
N THR A 53 -10.15 -8.38 18.72
CA THR A 53 -11.10 -7.57 19.47
C THR A 53 -11.77 -8.41 20.57
N ASP A 54 -12.19 -7.74 21.64
CA ASP A 54 -12.87 -8.39 22.78
C ASP A 54 -14.24 -8.99 22.38
N GLU A 55 -14.82 -8.51 21.29
CA GLU A 55 -16.12 -8.98 20.80
C GLU A 55 -16.05 -10.37 20.16
N LYS A 56 -14.94 -10.70 19.47
CA LYS A 56 -14.75 -11.96 18.73
C LYS A 56 -13.30 -12.47 18.81
N PRO A 57 -12.79 -12.78 20.01
CA PRO A 57 -11.41 -13.20 20.17
C PRO A 57 -11.22 -14.60 19.58
N ILE A 58 -10.44 -14.70 18.50
CA ILE A 58 -10.12 -16.00 17.85
C ILE A 58 -8.61 -16.20 17.64
N ARG A 59 -7.78 -15.18 17.89
CA ARG A 59 -6.31 -15.27 17.78
C ARG A 59 -5.59 -14.91 19.08
N ASN A 60 -4.47 -15.58 19.33
CA ASN A 60 -3.59 -15.30 20.46
C ASN A 60 -2.51 -14.28 20.07
N ILE A 61 -2.39 -13.20 20.85
CA ILE A 61 -1.46 -12.10 20.62
C ILE A 61 0.00 -12.42 21.01
N VAL A 62 0.24 -13.47 21.81
CA VAL A 62 1.57 -13.86 22.32
C VAL A 62 2.54 -14.21 21.19
N PHE A 63 2.12 -14.99 20.19
CA PHE A 63 3.00 -15.37 19.09
C PHE A 63 3.39 -14.19 18.18
N PRO A 64 2.45 -13.32 17.76
CA PRO A 64 2.79 -12.05 17.11
C PRO A 64 3.84 -11.25 17.89
N TYR A 65 3.66 -11.06 19.19
CA TYR A 65 4.62 -10.33 20.03
C TYR A 65 5.97 -11.01 20.14
N PHE A 66 6.01 -12.33 20.21
CA PHE A 66 7.28 -13.06 20.27
C PHE A 66 8.07 -12.92 18.97
N ILE A 67 7.42 -13.06 17.81
CA ILE A 67 8.07 -13.05 16.51
C ILE A 67 8.38 -11.63 16.05
N THR A 68 7.41 -10.72 16.12
CA THR A 68 7.53 -9.35 15.60
C THR A 68 7.87 -8.33 16.68
N GLY A 69 7.48 -8.57 17.94
CA GLY A 69 7.68 -7.62 19.02
C GLY A 69 9.12 -7.55 19.51
N LEU A 70 9.81 -8.69 19.68
CA LEU A 70 11.22 -8.70 20.12
C LEU A 70 12.15 -7.92 19.16
N PRO A 71 12.12 -8.15 17.83
CA PRO A 71 12.89 -7.33 16.89
C PRO A 71 12.49 -5.85 16.93
N SER A 72 11.20 -5.56 17.13
CA SER A 72 10.68 -4.18 17.13
C SER A 72 11.05 -3.41 18.38
N LEU A 73 11.08 -4.06 19.55
CA LEU A 73 11.57 -3.46 20.80
C LEU A 73 13.05 -3.10 20.68
N LEU A 74 13.85 -4.01 20.12
CA LEU A 74 15.26 -3.73 19.84
C LEU A 74 15.40 -2.57 18.86
N ALA A 75 14.63 -2.56 17.77
CA ALA A 75 14.62 -1.45 16.82
C ALA A 75 14.22 -0.13 17.49
N ASN A 76 13.18 -0.12 18.33
CA ASN A 76 12.74 1.06 19.07
C ASN A 76 13.82 1.56 20.04
N PHE A 77 14.47 0.64 20.77
CA PHE A 77 15.58 0.94 21.67
C PHE A 77 16.78 1.56 20.93
N LEU A 78 17.09 1.06 19.73
CA LEU A 78 18.14 1.62 18.86
C LEU A 78 17.73 2.94 18.18
N GLY A 79 16.52 3.47 18.44
CA GLY A 79 16.00 4.67 17.79
C GLY A 79 15.59 4.47 16.33
N ILE A 80 15.51 3.21 15.90
CA ILE A 80 15.21 2.77 14.54
C ILE A 80 13.67 2.68 14.33
N LYS A 81 12.93 3.70 14.77
CA LYS A 81 11.46 3.72 14.68
C LYS A 81 10.96 3.66 13.24
N TYR A 82 11.72 4.25 12.33
CA TYR A 82 11.31 4.45 10.93
C TYR A 82 12.02 3.52 9.94
N LEU A 83 13.07 2.74 10.29
CA LEU A 83 13.65 1.86 9.26
C LEU A 83 12.64 0.84 8.75
N HIS A 84 11.75 0.30 9.59
CA HIS A 84 10.85 -0.75 9.11
C HIS A 84 9.84 -0.25 8.06
N GLY A 85 9.28 0.95 8.24
CA GLY A 85 8.40 1.57 7.25
C GLY A 85 9.18 2.22 6.09
N THR A 86 10.31 2.87 6.35
CA THR A 86 11.06 3.67 5.36
C THR A 86 12.01 2.85 4.50
N PHE A 87 12.64 1.78 5.00
CA PHE A 87 13.51 0.91 4.19
C PHE A 87 12.74 -0.13 3.41
N LEU A 88 11.70 -0.74 4.01
CA LEU A 88 10.92 -1.77 3.33
C LEU A 88 9.84 -1.17 2.43
N PHE A 89 9.24 -0.04 2.81
CA PHE A 89 8.12 0.56 2.07
C PHE A 89 8.22 2.10 1.93
N PRO A 90 9.33 2.63 1.38
CA PRO A 90 9.62 4.07 1.27
C PRO A 90 8.53 4.89 0.54
N TYR A 91 7.65 4.22 -0.19
CA TYR A 91 6.66 4.88 -1.03
C TYR A 91 5.44 5.38 -0.28
N PHE A 92 5.17 4.83 0.91
CA PHE A 92 3.92 5.06 1.64
C PHE A 92 4.02 6.01 2.82
N MET A 93 5.21 6.49 3.20
CA MET A 93 5.34 7.44 4.29
C MET A 93 4.58 8.73 3.95
N LEU A 94 3.40 8.90 4.55
CA LEU A 94 2.56 10.06 4.39
C LEU A 94 3.00 11.13 5.38
N SER A 95 4.06 11.85 5.01
CA SER A 95 4.62 12.90 5.87
C SER A 95 3.81 14.20 5.90
N ARG A 96 2.69 14.31 5.17
CA ARG A 96 1.99 15.58 4.95
C ARG A 96 0.71 15.68 5.76
N SER A 97 0.64 16.68 6.64
CA SER A 97 -0.58 17.06 7.37
C SER A 97 -1.69 17.46 6.40
N ASN A 98 -2.95 17.32 6.83
CA ASN A 98 -4.14 17.64 6.05
C ASN A 98 -4.21 16.90 4.71
N SER A 99 -4.21 15.57 4.77
CA SER A 99 -4.19 14.70 3.60
C SER A 99 -5.37 13.72 3.60
N ALA A 100 -5.92 13.43 2.43
CA ALA A 100 -6.86 12.33 2.23
C ALA A 100 -6.17 11.20 1.45
N VAL A 101 -6.34 9.97 1.92
CA VAL A 101 -5.80 8.75 1.31
C VAL A 101 -6.97 7.91 0.86
N ILE A 102 -7.00 7.53 -0.41
CA ILE A 102 -8.10 6.81 -1.03
C ILE A 102 -7.54 5.53 -1.64
N PHE A 103 -8.00 4.38 -1.16
CA PHE A 103 -7.76 3.08 -1.77
C PHE A 103 -8.96 2.72 -2.61
N TYR A 104 -8.82 2.61 -3.94
CA TYR A 104 -9.93 2.32 -4.83
C TYR A 104 -9.62 1.14 -5.74
N LYS A 105 -10.56 0.20 -5.82
CA LYS A 105 -10.40 -1.10 -6.51
C LYS A 105 -9.16 -1.87 -6.07
N THR A 106 -8.80 -1.75 -4.80
CA THR A 106 -7.65 -2.43 -4.18
C THR A 106 -7.86 -2.43 -2.68
N TYR A 107 -7.37 -3.46 -2.00
CA TYR A 107 -7.45 -3.51 -0.55
C TYR A 107 -6.61 -2.40 0.10
N MET A 108 -7.03 -1.93 1.27
CA MET A 108 -6.20 -1.09 2.13
C MET A 108 -5.01 -1.92 2.67
N PRO A 109 -3.77 -1.43 2.59
CA PRO A 109 -2.64 -2.12 3.17
C PRO A 109 -2.61 -1.87 4.68
N PRO A 110 -1.78 -2.62 5.42
CA PRO A 110 -1.57 -2.40 6.84
C PRO A 110 -1.22 -0.94 7.16
N ARG A 111 -1.89 -0.32 8.13
CA ARG A 111 -1.79 1.15 8.31
C ARG A 111 -0.43 1.61 8.80
N TYR A 112 0.31 0.75 9.50
CA TYR A 112 1.67 1.06 9.94
C TYR A 112 2.60 1.40 8.76
N VAL A 113 2.30 0.90 7.55
CA VAL A 113 3.07 1.15 6.32
C VAL A 113 2.98 2.62 5.91
N LEU A 114 1.88 3.29 6.28
CA LEU A 114 1.68 4.71 6.06
C LEU A 114 2.55 5.58 6.99
N GLY A 115 3.11 4.97 8.05
CA GLY A 115 3.94 5.64 9.05
C GLY A 115 3.18 6.69 9.88
N LEU A 116 1.86 6.56 9.97
CA LEU A 116 0.99 7.50 10.67
C LEU A 116 1.02 7.20 12.16
N THR A 117 1.12 8.24 13.00
CA THR A 117 0.99 8.12 14.46
C THR A 117 -0.40 8.56 14.93
N GLU A 118 -0.83 8.11 16.11
CA GLU A 118 -2.12 8.50 16.71
C GLU A 118 -2.28 10.03 16.89
N SER A 119 -1.17 10.77 16.98
CA SER A 119 -1.19 12.24 17.05
C SER A 119 -1.57 12.92 15.73
N GLN A 120 -1.47 12.24 14.58
CA GLN A 120 -1.75 12.80 13.25
C GLN A 120 -3.24 12.64 12.89
N LYS A 121 -4.10 13.44 13.51
CA LYS A 121 -5.55 13.43 13.26
C LYS A 121 -5.95 14.01 11.91
N ASP A 122 -5.08 14.79 11.27
CA ASP A 122 -5.37 15.52 10.03
C ASP A 122 -5.28 14.65 8.76
N ILE A 123 -5.24 13.31 8.91
CA ILE A 123 -5.13 12.39 7.78
C ILE A 123 -6.34 11.46 7.77
N SER A 124 -7.19 11.62 6.74
CA SER A 124 -8.34 10.76 6.50
C SER A 124 -7.96 9.61 5.58
N ILE A 125 -8.38 8.40 5.94
CA ILE A 125 -8.15 7.18 5.16
C ILE A 125 -9.51 6.66 4.73
N HIS A 126 -9.67 6.45 3.43
CA HIS A 126 -10.89 6.01 2.78
C HIS A 126 -10.60 4.68 2.08
N ASP A 127 -11.20 3.61 2.59
CA ASP A 127 -11.15 2.28 1.98
C ASP A 127 -12.37 2.09 1.09
N PHE A 128 -12.15 2.08 -0.23
CA PHE A 128 -13.17 1.91 -1.26
C PHE A 128 -12.90 0.64 -2.09
N ALA A 129 -12.33 -0.39 -1.45
CA ALA A 129 -12.37 -1.76 -1.96
C ALA A 129 -13.83 -2.20 -2.18
N GLY A 130 -14.13 -2.77 -3.34
CA GLY A 130 -15.44 -3.26 -3.74
C GLY A 130 -16.45 -2.17 -4.15
N VAL A 131 -16.13 -0.89 -3.96
CA VAL A 131 -17.06 0.22 -4.23
C VAL A 131 -17.11 0.55 -5.73
N ASP A 132 -18.25 1.02 -6.20
CA ASP A 132 -18.53 1.46 -7.56
C ASP A 132 -18.03 2.89 -7.84
N GLU A 133 -18.04 3.27 -9.12
CA GLU A 133 -17.51 4.57 -9.57
C GLU A 133 -18.32 5.77 -9.09
N ASP A 134 -19.63 5.62 -8.88
CA ASP A 134 -20.49 6.76 -8.51
C ASP A 134 -20.25 7.18 -7.05
N ASN A 135 -20.12 6.21 -6.15
CA ASN A 135 -19.71 6.48 -4.77
C ASN A 135 -18.30 7.09 -4.67
N LEU A 136 -17.38 6.73 -5.58
CA LEU A 136 -16.07 7.40 -5.66
C LEU A 136 -16.22 8.88 -6.06
N LYS A 137 -17.11 9.21 -7.00
CA LYS A 137 -17.38 10.61 -7.38
C LYS A 137 -17.97 11.38 -6.21
N ASP A 138 -18.89 10.79 -5.46
CA ASP A 138 -19.50 11.42 -4.28
C ASP A 138 -18.46 11.69 -3.20
N LEU A 139 -17.55 10.75 -2.94
CA LEU A 139 -16.41 10.98 -2.05
C LEU A 139 -15.56 12.15 -2.54
N LEU A 140 -15.15 12.15 -3.81
CA LEU A 140 -14.29 13.21 -4.36
C LEU A 140 -14.98 14.58 -4.28
N ASN A 141 -16.29 14.65 -4.52
CA ASN A 141 -17.08 15.86 -4.31
C ASN A 141 -17.11 16.29 -2.85
N SER A 142 -17.29 15.36 -1.90
CA SER A 142 -17.25 15.65 -0.46
C SER A 142 -15.88 16.18 -0.01
N LEU A 143 -14.79 15.64 -0.56
CA LEU A 143 -13.43 16.11 -0.27
C LEU A 143 -13.22 17.54 -0.78
N ILE A 144 -13.76 17.88 -1.94
CA ILE A 144 -13.65 19.24 -2.50
C ILE A 144 -14.47 20.24 -1.69
N LEU A 145 -15.73 19.90 -1.36
CA LEU A 145 -16.69 20.83 -0.77
C LEU A 145 -16.55 20.97 0.75
N GLN A 146 -16.23 19.87 1.45
CA GLN A 146 -16.27 19.79 2.91
C GLN A 146 -14.87 19.67 3.50
N SER A 147 -14.24 18.49 3.37
CA SER A 147 -12.98 18.16 4.07
C SER A 147 -11.80 19.00 3.61
N LYS A 148 -11.80 19.38 2.33
CA LYS A 148 -10.90 20.38 1.76
C LYS A 148 -9.40 20.07 1.99
N PRO A 149 -8.93 18.81 1.86
CA PRO A 149 -7.56 18.43 2.21
C PRO A 149 -6.54 19.12 1.32
N GLN A 150 -5.35 19.39 1.85
CA GLN A 150 -4.27 19.98 1.08
C GLN A 150 -3.70 19.00 0.05
N TYR A 151 -3.65 17.71 0.41
CA TYR A 151 -3.16 16.64 -0.46
C TYR A 151 -4.18 15.50 -0.57
N VAL A 152 -4.29 14.93 -1.77
CA VAL A 152 -5.07 13.71 -2.02
C VAL A 152 -4.15 12.66 -2.63
N TYR A 153 -4.11 11.50 -1.99
CA TYR A 153 -3.36 10.32 -2.42
C TYR A 153 -4.37 9.29 -2.90
N ALA A 154 -4.44 9.04 -4.20
CA ALA A 154 -5.29 8.00 -4.77
C ALA A 154 -4.44 6.77 -5.13
N ILE A 155 -4.68 5.66 -4.44
CA ILE A 155 -4.02 4.37 -4.63
C ILE A 155 -4.95 3.51 -5.47
N ILE A 156 -4.52 3.23 -6.70
CA ILE A 156 -5.36 2.59 -7.72
C ILE A 156 -4.57 1.65 -8.62
N PRO A 157 -5.21 0.60 -9.15
CA PRO A 157 -4.67 -0.21 -10.24
C PRO A 157 -4.47 0.61 -11.52
N ASN A 158 -3.51 0.21 -12.37
CA ASN A 158 -3.09 0.98 -13.55
C ASN A 158 -4.22 1.29 -14.55
N GLU A 159 -5.10 0.31 -14.81
CA GLU A 159 -6.19 0.40 -15.78
C GLU A 159 -7.20 1.51 -15.43
N MET A 160 -7.29 1.86 -14.14
CA MET A 160 -8.23 2.84 -13.60
C MET A 160 -7.59 4.22 -13.38
N SER A 161 -6.38 4.48 -13.90
CA SER A 161 -5.74 5.80 -13.76
C SER A 161 -6.41 6.92 -14.58
N ILE A 162 -7.28 6.55 -15.52
CA ILE A 162 -7.90 7.45 -16.49
C ILE A 162 -9.18 8.13 -15.90
N PRO A 163 -10.10 7.42 -15.21
CA PRO A 163 -11.28 8.03 -14.59
C PRO A 163 -10.99 9.16 -13.59
N ILE A 164 -10.05 8.97 -12.65
CA ILE A 164 -9.78 9.97 -11.61
C ILE A 164 -9.15 11.24 -12.20
N GLN A 165 -8.28 11.09 -13.20
CA GLN A 165 -7.67 12.23 -13.85
C GLN A 165 -8.68 13.02 -14.69
N ASN A 166 -9.72 12.39 -15.22
CA ASN A 166 -10.69 13.03 -16.11
C ASN A 166 -11.91 13.63 -15.40
N LEU A 167 -11.97 13.59 -14.06
CA LEU A 167 -13.01 14.29 -13.31
C LEU A 167 -12.72 15.79 -13.34
N SER A 168 -13.39 16.49 -14.26
CA SER A 168 -13.26 17.93 -14.51
C SER A 168 -13.36 18.78 -13.24
N ILE A 169 -14.26 18.42 -12.31
CA ILE A 169 -14.46 19.10 -11.02
C ILE A 169 -13.25 18.93 -10.08
N PHE A 170 -12.56 17.79 -10.16
CA PHE A 170 -11.38 17.53 -9.35
C PHE A 170 -10.16 18.30 -9.88
N GLN A 171 -10.01 18.39 -11.21
CA GLN A 171 -8.91 19.13 -11.84
C GLN A 171 -8.93 20.64 -11.56
N THR A 172 -10.11 21.25 -11.41
CA THR A 172 -10.21 22.69 -11.09
C THR A 172 -9.74 23.01 -9.67
N ASN A 173 -9.89 22.06 -8.74
CA ASN A 173 -9.54 22.24 -7.34
C ASN A 173 -8.19 21.64 -6.95
N TYR A 174 -7.71 20.63 -7.70
CA TYR A 174 -6.50 19.89 -7.39
C TYR A 174 -5.61 19.73 -8.61
N LYS A 175 -4.33 20.05 -8.44
CA LYS A 175 -3.27 19.83 -9.43
C LYS A 175 -2.60 18.50 -9.21
N PHE A 176 -2.44 17.72 -10.29
CA PHE A 176 -1.61 16.52 -10.28
C PHE A 176 -0.14 16.89 -10.05
N VAL A 177 0.49 16.23 -9.07
CA VAL A 177 1.89 16.48 -8.68
C VAL A 177 2.80 15.38 -9.18
N ALA A 178 2.44 14.11 -8.91
CA ALA A 178 3.30 12.98 -9.20
C ALA A 178 2.53 11.66 -9.21
N ARG A 179 3.10 10.68 -9.91
CA ARG A 179 2.65 9.28 -9.91
C ARG A 179 3.80 8.39 -9.46
N LYS A 180 3.57 7.59 -8.42
CA LYS A 180 4.46 6.49 -8.02
C LYS A 180 3.87 5.17 -8.50
N CYS A 181 4.72 4.19 -8.79
CA CYS A 181 4.34 2.85 -9.26
C CYS A 181 4.96 1.83 -8.32
N LEU A 182 4.13 0.94 -7.79
CA LEU A 182 4.53 -0.13 -6.90
C LEU A 182 4.31 -1.45 -7.61
N PHE A 183 5.35 -2.26 -7.63
CA PHE A 183 5.39 -3.52 -8.34
C PHE A 183 6.19 -4.53 -7.50
N PRO A 184 5.73 -5.79 -7.44
CA PRO A 184 4.52 -6.32 -8.06
C PRO A 184 3.25 -6.04 -7.25
N HIS A 185 2.10 -5.95 -7.93
CA HIS A 185 0.76 -5.98 -7.34
C HIS A 185 -0.26 -6.51 -8.35
N LEU A 186 -1.17 -7.37 -7.92
CA LEU A 186 -2.32 -7.77 -8.73
C LEU A 186 -3.58 -7.41 -7.95
N SER A 187 -4.41 -6.54 -8.51
CA SER A 187 -5.72 -6.27 -7.92
C SER A 187 -6.73 -7.28 -8.46
N THR A 188 -7.41 -7.97 -7.54
CA THR A 188 -8.49 -8.90 -7.86
C THR A 188 -9.78 -8.18 -8.30
N GLU A 189 -9.92 -6.90 -7.96
CA GLU A 189 -11.11 -6.10 -8.28
C GLU A 189 -11.03 -5.43 -9.66
N SER A 190 -9.85 -5.40 -10.25
CA SER A 190 -9.61 -4.92 -11.60
C SER A 190 -8.54 -5.79 -12.27
N LEU A 191 -8.92 -7.03 -12.58
CA LEU A 191 -8.02 -7.94 -13.26
C LEU A 191 -7.81 -7.50 -14.71
N PRO A 192 -6.57 -7.58 -15.21
CA PRO A 192 -6.30 -7.33 -16.62
C PRO A 192 -7.06 -8.35 -17.47
N LYS A 193 -7.58 -7.91 -18.62
CA LYS A 193 -8.21 -8.83 -19.57
C LYS A 193 -7.18 -9.86 -20.00
N LEU A 194 -7.52 -11.15 -19.83
CA LEU A 194 -6.59 -12.24 -20.14
C LEU A 194 -6.13 -12.20 -21.60
N SER A 195 -7.02 -11.78 -22.52
CA SER A 195 -6.69 -11.57 -23.93
C SER A 195 -5.58 -10.53 -24.14
N GLU A 196 -5.59 -9.43 -23.40
CA GLU A 196 -4.55 -8.40 -23.47
C GLU A 196 -3.21 -8.94 -22.99
N VAL A 197 -3.21 -9.66 -21.86
CA VAL A 197 -1.99 -10.28 -21.31
C VAL A 197 -1.41 -11.31 -22.27
N ILE A 198 -2.26 -12.20 -22.82
CA ILE A 198 -1.84 -13.20 -23.81
C ILE A 198 -1.28 -12.52 -25.06
N ASN A 199 -1.91 -11.46 -25.55
CA ASN A 199 -1.43 -10.70 -26.70
C ASN A 199 -0.03 -10.13 -26.45
N VAL A 200 0.25 -9.61 -25.25
CA VAL A 200 1.60 -9.15 -24.87
C VAL A 200 2.60 -10.30 -24.88
N ILE A 201 2.25 -11.45 -24.29
CA ILE A 201 3.14 -12.62 -24.22
C ILE A 201 3.47 -13.15 -25.62
N LEU A 202 2.47 -13.25 -26.50
CA LEU A 202 2.61 -13.78 -27.86
C LEU A 202 3.15 -12.74 -28.87
N SER A 203 3.21 -11.45 -28.49
CA SER A 203 3.71 -10.40 -29.37
C SER A 203 5.17 -10.62 -29.79
N LYS A 204 5.56 -10.02 -30.92
CA LYS A 204 6.96 -9.99 -31.39
C LYS A 204 7.84 -8.98 -30.65
N LEU A 205 7.36 -8.40 -29.55
CA LEU A 205 8.12 -7.44 -28.74
C LEU A 205 9.35 -8.12 -28.12
N SER A 206 10.39 -7.31 -27.86
CA SER A 206 11.54 -7.78 -27.08
C SER A 206 11.13 -8.15 -25.65
N PHE A 207 11.92 -9.00 -24.98
CA PHE A 207 11.67 -9.41 -23.60
C PHE A 207 11.44 -8.20 -22.66
N TRP A 208 12.29 -7.17 -22.76
CA TRP A 208 12.18 -5.97 -21.93
C TRP A 208 10.90 -5.18 -22.19
N GLN A 209 10.47 -5.09 -23.45
CA GLN A 209 9.21 -4.45 -23.81
C GLN A 209 8.01 -5.24 -23.27
N LYS A 210 8.03 -6.57 -23.36
CA LYS A 210 7.01 -7.44 -22.75
C LYS A 210 6.95 -7.24 -21.24
N MET A 211 8.09 -7.28 -20.56
CA MET A 211 8.16 -7.04 -19.12
C MET A 211 7.65 -5.67 -18.73
N THR A 212 7.92 -4.63 -19.54
CA THR A 212 7.40 -3.28 -19.32
C THR A 212 5.87 -3.24 -19.43
N GLN A 213 5.29 -3.96 -20.39
CA GLN A 213 3.83 -4.07 -20.53
C GLN A 213 3.19 -4.91 -19.43
N ILE A 214 3.80 -6.05 -19.07
CA ILE A 214 3.34 -6.89 -17.96
C ILE A 214 3.36 -6.11 -16.64
N LYS A 215 4.41 -5.32 -16.40
CA LYS A 215 4.51 -4.44 -15.23
C LYS A 215 3.33 -3.46 -15.14
N LYS A 216 2.81 -2.97 -16.27
CA LYS A 216 1.63 -2.09 -16.26
C LYS A 216 0.41 -2.80 -15.70
N PHE A 217 0.17 -4.06 -16.05
CA PHE A 217 -0.94 -4.85 -15.50
C PHE A 217 -0.71 -5.25 -14.04
N LEU A 218 0.54 -5.54 -13.67
CA LEU A 218 0.91 -6.03 -12.35
C LEU A 218 1.45 -4.93 -11.43
N SER A 219 0.90 -3.72 -11.53
CA SER A 219 1.31 -2.63 -10.66
C SER A 219 0.13 -1.83 -10.12
N ILE A 220 0.35 -1.28 -8.93
CA ILE A 220 -0.52 -0.31 -8.30
C ILE A 220 0.14 1.05 -8.33
N HIS A 221 -0.67 2.09 -8.46
CA HIS A 221 -0.20 3.45 -8.63
C HIS A 221 -0.71 4.34 -7.53
N VAL A 222 0.20 5.16 -7.01
CA VAL A 222 -0.13 6.23 -6.07
C VAL A 222 -0.11 7.53 -6.84
N LEU A 223 -1.29 8.07 -7.13
CA LEU A 223 -1.47 9.38 -7.73
C LEU A 223 -1.52 10.43 -6.62
N ILE A 224 -0.68 11.46 -6.73
CA ILE A 224 -0.56 12.52 -5.73
C ILE A 224 -1.11 13.81 -6.34
N PHE A 225 -2.10 14.38 -5.66
CA PHE A 225 -2.72 15.64 -6.01
C PHE A 225 -2.54 16.64 -4.89
N LYS A 226 -2.36 17.91 -5.26
CA LYS A 226 -2.24 19.05 -4.32
C LYS A 226 -3.35 20.04 -4.63
N ARG A 227 -4.01 20.53 -3.60
CA ARG A 227 -5.05 21.55 -3.75
C ARG A 227 -4.46 22.83 -4.34
N ASN A 228 -5.20 23.43 -5.27
CA ASN A 228 -4.90 24.75 -5.79
C ASN A 228 -5.05 25.77 -4.64
N ALA A 229 -4.11 26.73 -4.58
CA ALA A 229 -4.14 27.80 -3.59
C ALA A 229 -5.32 28.74 -3.84
#